data_AF-R5FB58-F1
#
_entry.id   AF-R5FB58-F1
#
_cell.length_a   1.000
_cell.length_b   1.000
_cell.length_c   1.000
_cell.angle_alpha   90.00
_cell.angle_beta   90.00
_cell.angle_gamma   90.00
#
_symmetry.space_group_name_H-M   'P 1'
#
loop_
_entity.id
_entity.type
_entity.pdbx_description
1 polymer ?
#
loop_
_entity_poly.entity_id
_entity_poly.type
_entity_poly.pdbx_seq_one_letter_code
_entity_poly.pdbx_strand_id
1 'polypeptide(L)'
;MILVIGGVLSDRQRTSRKSHSPYPMFKKKSKKQLMEFSRPPKLSGKVNVCVGLPLTALWLLRCWKIDCWYNGTTIFSYIVLLLMLSTGIYRWAFRKGAISDTVTLGGFSNRMYLRYRQLYMPVGIAAGFLLIFLFTTLPSLISYGIKGLSVQTFSDDLTTFGWMYILVLYKVLKSYVDFYEYYRSSEASRKKVD
;
A
#
# COMPACT_ATOMS: atom_id res chain seq x y z
N MET A 1 9.71 61.14 -50.33
CA MET A 1 9.13 60.64 -49.07
C MET A 1 9.76 59.28 -48.78
N ILE A 2 10.72 59.27 -47.86
CA ILE A 2 11.29 58.16 -47.03
C ILE A 2 11.58 56.78 -47.70
N LEU A 3 12.88 56.55 -47.93
CA LEU A 3 13.76 55.42 -47.52
C LEU A 3 13.25 53.96 -47.37
N VAL A 4 14.15 53.04 -47.79
CA VAL A 4 14.62 51.80 -47.08
C VAL A 4 13.77 50.53 -47.25
N ILE A 5 14.28 49.50 -47.96
CA ILE A 5 15.20 48.41 -47.54
C ILE A 5 14.56 47.41 -46.56
N GLY A 6 14.56 46.14 -46.97
CA GLY A 6 14.99 45.02 -46.11
C GLY A 6 13.93 44.29 -45.27
N GLY A 7 14.13 42.98 -45.14
CA GLY A 7 13.41 42.12 -44.18
C GLY A 7 12.98 40.80 -44.84
N VAL A 8 13.82 39.76 -44.87
CA VAL A 8 14.07 38.79 -43.78
C VAL A 8 12.85 37.92 -43.47
N LEU A 9 13.05 36.61 -43.72
CA LEU A 9 12.44 35.42 -43.11
C LEU A 9 11.04 35.54 -42.48
N SER A 10 10.10 34.72 -42.96
CA SER A 10 9.15 34.10 -42.04
C SER A 10 8.58 32.78 -42.56
N ASP A 11 8.90 31.72 -41.82
CA ASP A 11 8.20 30.46 -41.66
C ASP A 11 6.73 30.41 -42.12
N ARG A 12 6.38 29.43 -42.95
CA ARG A 12 5.07 28.77 -42.91
C ARG A 12 5.07 27.38 -43.58
N GLN A 13 5.11 26.38 -42.71
CA GLN A 13 4.34 25.12 -42.73
C GLN A 13 4.22 24.30 -44.03
N ARG A 14 4.65 23.02 -43.95
CA ARG A 14 3.76 21.88 -44.28
C ARG A 14 4.24 20.52 -43.74
N THR A 15 3.52 20.07 -42.73
CA THR A 15 2.92 18.72 -42.60
C THR A 15 3.80 17.47 -42.55
N SER A 16 4.02 17.00 -41.31
CA SER A 16 3.48 15.74 -40.77
C SER A 16 3.25 14.58 -41.76
N ARG A 17 4.16 13.59 -41.74
CA ARG A 17 3.80 12.18 -41.95
C ARG A 17 4.11 11.38 -40.69
N LYS A 18 3.06 11.13 -39.89
CA LYS A 18 3.05 10.13 -38.82
C LYS A 18 3.20 8.75 -39.46
N SER A 19 4.34 8.11 -39.27
CA SER A 19 4.51 6.67 -39.49
C SER A 19 3.73 5.92 -38.42
N HIS A 20 2.65 5.25 -38.81
CA HIS A 20 1.97 4.26 -37.98
C HIS A 20 2.76 2.94 -38.04
N SER A 21 3.49 2.67 -36.96
CA SER A 21 4.08 1.35 -36.71
C SER A 21 3.01 0.43 -36.10
N PRO A 22 2.71 -0.75 -36.68
CA PRO A 22 1.62 -1.63 -36.24
C PRO A 22 2.05 -2.64 -35.17
N TYR A 23 3.22 -2.46 -34.53
CA TYR A 23 3.68 -3.41 -33.53
C TYR A 23 3.18 -3.02 -32.13
N PRO A 24 2.65 -3.96 -31.33
CA PRO A 24 2.37 -3.70 -29.93
C PRO A 24 3.69 -3.31 -29.26
N MET A 25 3.81 -2.06 -28.81
CA MET A 25 4.92 -1.65 -27.94
C MET A 25 4.90 -2.57 -26.73
N PHE A 26 5.79 -3.56 -26.72
CA PHE A 26 6.15 -4.29 -25.51
C PHE A 26 6.59 -3.24 -24.48
N LYS A 27 5.68 -2.86 -23.58
CA LYS A 27 5.99 -1.98 -22.45
C LYS A 27 7.14 -2.63 -21.71
N LYS A 28 8.33 -2.04 -21.84
CA LYS A 28 9.57 -2.41 -21.15
C LYS A 28 9.21 -2.81 -19.73
N LYS A 29 9.47 -4.07 -19.32
CA LYS A 29 9.26 -4.52 -17.94
C LYS A 29 9.99 -3.51 -17.06
N SER A 30 9.22 -2.67 -16.35
CA SER A 30 9.77 -1.71 -15.40
C SER A 30 10.63 -2.51 -14.42
N LYS A 31 11.96 -2.29 -14.48
CA LYS A 31 12.89 -2.79 -13.46
C LYS A 31 12.34 -2.31 -12.11
N LYS A 32 12.37 -3.17 -11.10
CA LYS A 32 12.03 -2.73 -9.74
C LYS A 32 12.99 -1.58 -9.40
N GLN A 33 12.43 -0.43 -9.04
CA GLN A 33 13.19 0.79 -8.75
C GLN A 33 12.78 1.28 -7.38
N LEU A 34 13.75 1.49 -6.50
CA LEU A 34 13.51 2.13 -5.22
C LEU A 34 13.56 3.65 -5.43
N MET A 35 12.48 4.32 -5.05
CA MET A 35 12.35 5.77 -5.13
C MET A 35 12.18 6.33 -3.74
N GLU A 36 12.93 7.36 -3.42
CA GLU A 36 12.75 8.16 -2.22
C GLU A 36 11.93 9.41 -2.57
N PHE A 37 11.02 9.81 -1.67
CA PHE A 37 10.23 11.02 -1.85
C PHE A 37 9.91 11.70 -0.52
N SER A 38 9.75 13.01 -0.56
CA SER A 38 9.39 13.80 0.62
C SER A 38 7.88 13.92 0.75
N ARG A 39 7.33 13.67 1.94
CA ARG A 39 5.89 13.77 2.21
C ARG A 39 5.53 14.52 3.49
N PRO A 40 4.35 15.16 3.55
CA PRO A 40 3.83 15.72 4.80
C PRO A 40 3.43 14.60 5.77
N PRO A 41 3.82 14.67 7.06
CA PRO A 41 3.60 13.58 8.02
C PRO A 41 2.13 13.40 8.44
N LYS A 42 1.29 14.44 8.26
CA LYS A 42 -0.07 14.49 8.81
C LYS A 42 -1.02 13.45 8.20
N LEU A 43 -0.93 13.17 6.90
CA LEU A 43 -1.85 12.24 6.25
C LEU A 43 -1.54 10.79 6.66
N SER A 44 -0.27 10.37 6.54
CA SER A 44 0.20 9.09 7.09
C SER A 44 -0.12 8.93 8.58
N GLY A 45 0.04 9.99 9.39
CA GLY A 45 -0.32 9.98 10.81
C GLY A 45 -1.80 9.70 11.06
N LYS A 46 -2.70 10.41 10.36
CA LYS A 46 -4.15 10.19 10.44
C LYS A 46 -4.54 8.77 10.04
N VAL A 47 -3.99 8.25 8.95
CA VAL A 47 -4.32 6.89 8.49
C VAL A 47 -3.87 5.86 9.52
N ASN A 48 -2.66 6.00 10.08
CA ASN A 48 -2.18 5.12 11.13
C ASN A 48 -3.07 5.16 12.39
N VAL A 49 -3.63 6.31 12.76
CA VAL A 49 -4.53 6.42 13.92
C VAL A 49 -5.93 5.86 13.59
N CYS A 50 -6.52 6.24 12.46
CA CYS A 50 -7.83 5.78 12.03
C CYS A 50 -7.91 4.26 11.83
N VAL A 51 -6.77 3.64 11.52
CA VAL A 51 -6.68 2.18 11.34
C VAL A 51 -6.14 1.52 12.59
N GLY A 52 -5.11 2.08 13.24
CA GLY A 52 -4.57 1.55 14.48
C GLY A 52 -5.63 1.43 15.59
N LEU A 53 -6.51 2.41 15.75
CA LEU A 53 -7.53 2.40 16.82
C LEU A 53 -8.51 1.23 16.70
N PRO A 54 -9.23 1.04 15.57
CA PRO A 54 -10.14 -0.11 15.44
C PRO A 54 -9.40 -1.44 15.47
N LEU A 55 -8.16 -1.52 14.97
CA LEU A 55 -7.37 -2.74 15.09
C LEU A 55 -6.97 -3.05 16.54
N THR A 56 -6.60 -2.06 17.34
CA THR A 56 -6.35 -2.25 18.77
C THR A 56 -7.62 -2.64 19.52
N ALA A 57 -8.78 -2.07 19.16
CA ALA A 57 -10.06 -2.47 19.75
C ALA A 57 -10.42 -3.93 19.43
N LEU A 58 -10.25 -4.35 18.17
CA LEU A 58 -10.45 -5.75 17.75
C LEU A 58 -9.47 -6.70 18.45
N TRP A 59 -8.22 -6.26 18.65
CA TRP A 59 -7.22 -7.02 19.39
C TRP A 59 -7.60 -7.20 20.86
N LEU A 60 -8.08 -6.14 21.53
CA LEU A 60 -8.55 -6.21 22.91
C LEU A 60 -9.77 -7.13 23.06
N LEU A 61 -10.73 -7.03 22.12
CA LEU A 61 -11.90 -7.89 22.08
C LEU A 61 -11.52 -9.38 21.95
N ARG A 62 -10.52 -9.68 21.11
CA ARG A 62 -9.93 -11.02 20.99
C ARG A 62 -9.33 -11.48 22.31
N CYS A 63 -8.45 -10.68 22.93
CA CYS A 63 -7.81 -11.06 24.18
C CYS A 63 -8.80 -11.29 25.32
N TRP A 64 -9.91 -10.55 25.32
CA TRP A 64 -11.00 -10.77 26.26
C TRP A 64 -11.77 -12.07 26.02
N LYS A 65 -11.92 -12.50 24.75
CA LYS A 65 -12.68 -13.71 24.39
C LYS A 65 -11.94 -15.02 24.63
N ILE A 66 -10.62 -15.05 24.40
CA ILE A 66 -9.82 -16.29 24.43
C ILE A 66 -8.72 -16.27 25.50
N ASP A 67 -8.77 -15.30 26.42
CA ASP A 67 -7.84 -15.12 27.55
C ASP A 67 -6.35 -15.23 27.18
N CYS A 68 -5.98 -14.68 26.02
CA CYS A 68 -4.66 -14.88 25.43
C CYS A 68 -3.61 -13.85 25.85
N TRP A 69 -3.82 -13.15 26.98
CA TRP A 69 -2.99 -12.02 27.43
C TRP A 69 -1.52 -12.39 27.64
N TYR A 70 -1.25 -13.63 28.04
CA TYR A 70 0.09 -14.11 28.39
C TYR A 70 0.84 -14.78 27.22
N ASN A 71 0.20 -14.92 26.06
CA ASN A 71 0.84 -15.52 24.90
C ASN A 71 1.90 -14.57 24.31
N GLY A 72 3.15 -15.03 24.18
CA GLY A 72 4.27 -14.20 23.70
C GLY A 72 4.02 -13.57 22.32
N THR A 73 3.39 -14.30 21.39
CA THR A 73 2.99 -13.77 20.07
C THR A 73 1.91 -12.69 20.16
N THR A 74 1.02 -12.82 21.15
CA THR A 74 -0.05 -11.86 21.42
C THR A 74 0.55 -10.56 21.98
N ILE A 75 1.46 -10.65 22.96
CA ILE A 75 2.20 -9.50 23.49
C ILE A 75 3.00 -8.79 22.39
N PHE A 76 3.71 -9.52 21.53
CA PHE A 76 4.45 -8.92 20.42
C PHE A 76 3.54 -8.16 19.46
N SER A 77 2.40 -8.75 19.07
CA SER A 77 1.43 -8.09 18.20
C SER A 77 0.84 -6.80 18.81
N TYR A 78 0.67 -6.76 20.13
CA TYR A 78 0.23 -5.57 20.86
C TYR A 78 1.27 -4.45 20.83
N ILE A 79 2.54 -4.78 21.08
CA ILE A 79 3.65 -3.83 21.00
C ILE A 79 3.71 -3.21 19.60
N VAL A 80 3.57 -4.03 18.56
CA VAL A 80 3.53 -3.53 17.17
C VAL A 80 2.36 -2.58 16.94
N LEU A 81 1.16 -2.89 17.45
CA LEU A 81 -0.01 -2.01 17.36
C LEU A 81 0.19 -0.69 18.10
N LEU A 82 0.75 -0.72 19.31
CA LEU A 82 1.09 0.46 20.08
C LEU A 82 2.13 1.33 19.36
N LEU A 83 3.15 0.72 18.75
CA LEU A 83 4.14 1.43 17.94
C LEU A 83 3.49 2.09 16.72
N MET A 84 2.55 1.42 16.05
CA MET A 84 1.80 2.02 14.94
C MET A 84 0.94 3.21 15.38
N LEU A 85 0.23 3.08 16.50
CA LEU A 85 -0.61 4.14 17.05
C LEU A 85 0.22 5.33 17.53
N SER A 86 1.23 5.08 18.36
CA SER A 86 2.13 6.12 18.88
C SER A 86 2.84 6.87 17.76
N THR A 87 3.38 6.15 16.76
CA THR A 87 3.99 6.81 15.58
C THR A 87 2.96 7.57 14.75
N GLY A 88 1.72 7.07 14.65
CA GLY A 88 0.61 7.76 14.01
C GLY A 88 0.27 9.08 14.69
N ILE A 89 0.07 9.05 16.02
CA ILE A 89 -0.23 10.22 16.86
C ILE A 89 0.94 11.21 16.81
N TYR A 90 2.18 10.74 16.94
CA TYR A 90 3.37 11.60 16.86
C TYR A 90 3.45 12.34 15.52
N ARG A 91 3.23 11.63 14.41
CA ARG A 91 3.23 12.21 13.06
C ARG A 91 2.05 13.14 12.80
N TRP A 92 0.90 12.86 13.42
CA TRP A 92 -0.32 13.66 13.25
C TRP A 92 -0.29 14.94 14.08
N ALA A 93 0.01 14.85 15.38
CA ALA A 93 -0.14 15.92 16.35
C ALA A 93 1.15 16.75 16.56
N PHE A 94 2.32 16.12 16.54
CA PHE A 94 3.57 16.76 16.99
C PHE A 94 4.54 17.09 15.87
N ARG A 95 4.55 16.34 14.76
CA ARG A 95 5.56 16.53 13.70
C ARG A 95 5.13 17.54 12.64
N LYS A 96 5.95 18.59 12.46
CA LYS A 96 5.73 19.64 11.45
C LYS A 96 6.65 19.56 10.21
N GLY A 97 7.70 18.72 10.24
CA GLY A 97 8.67 18.55 9.14
C GLY A 97 8.34 17.39 8.17
N ALA A 98 8.74 17.53 6.91
CA ALA A 98 8.54 16.51 5.88
C ALA A 98 9.38 15.25 6.15
N ILE A 99 8.83 14.07 5.81
CA ILE A 99 9.48 12.78 5.99
C ILE A 99 9.92 12.26 4.63
N SER A 100 11.17 11.84 4.53
CA SER A 100 11.63 11.03 3.41
C SER A 100 11.12 9.60 3.59
N ASP A 101 10.39 9.07 2.61
CA ASP A 101 9.97 7.67 2.58
C ASP A 101 10.40 7.02 1.27
N THR A 102 10.56 5.70 1.31
CA THR A 102 10.98 4.92 0.14
C THR A 102 9.85 4.05 -0.38
N VAL A 103 9.69 4.01 -1.70
CA VAL A 103 8.68 3.20 -2.39
C VAL A 103 9.33 2.40 -3.49
N THR A 104 8.99 1.11 -3.54
CA THR A 104 9.44 0.23 -4.63
C THR A 104 8.46 0.31 -5.81
N LEU A 105 8.89 0.94 -6.90
CA LEU A 105 8.18 0.96 -8.17
C LEU A 105 8.47 -0.28 -9.02
N GLY A 106 7.62 -0.52 -10.01
CA GLY A 106 7.79 -1.59 -11.01
C GLY A 106 7.30 -2.99 -10.59
N GLY A 107 7.05 -3.20 -9.29
CA GLY A 107 6.47 -4.42 -8.74
C GLY A 107 5.00 -4.66 -9.12
N PHE A 108 4.49 -5.86 -8.82
CA PHE A 108 3.10 -6.24 -9.08
C PHE A 108 2.10 -5.29 -8.39
N SER A 109 2.34 -4.99 -7.11
CA SER A 109 1.53 -4.04 -6.33
C SER A 109 1.45 -2.65 -6.97
N ASN A 110 2.58 -2.13 -7.46
CA ASN A 110 2.61 -0.84 -8.16
C ASN A 110 1.80 -0.86 -9.46
N ARG A 111 1.92 -1.94 -10.25
CA ARG A 111 1.14 -2.10 -11.49
C ARG A 111 -0.35 -2.23 -11.21
N MET A 112 -0.71 -2.95 -10.17
CA MET A 112 -2.09 -3.13 -9.73
C MET A 112 -2.67 -1.80 -9.22
N TYR A 113 -1.91 -1.04 -8.43
CA TYR A 113 -2.28 0.30 -7.96
C TYR A 113 -2.52 1.25 -9.14
N LEU A 114 -1.63 1.28 -10.14
CA LEU A 114 -1.79 2.15 -11.31
C LEU A 114 -3.00 1.80 -12.16
N ARG A 115 -3.34 0.51 -12.29
CA ARG A 115 -4.46 0.06 -13.12
C ARG A 115 -5.82 0.24 -12.44
N TYR A 116 -5.88 -0.02 -11.14
CA TYR A 116 -7.15 -0.17 -10.44
C TYR A 116 -7.37 0.84 -9.31
N ARG A 117 -6.35 1.64 -8.96
CA ARG A 117 -6.31 2.72 -7.96
C ARG A 117 -7.23 2.50 -6.74
N GLN A 118 -8.52 2.83 -6.85
CA GLN A 118 -9.51 2.63 -5.78
C GLN A 118 -9.74 1.16 -5.41
N LEU A 119 -9.75 0.24 -6.39
CA LEU A 119 -9.95 -1.19 -6.18
C LEU A 119 -8.71 -1.90 -5.62
N TYR A 120 -7.55 -1.24 -5.55
CA TYR A 120 -6.34 -1.85 -4.98
C TYR A 120 -6.53 -2.25 -3.51
N MET A 121 -7.20 -1.40 -2.72
CA MET A 121 -7.43 -1.66 -1.31
C MET A 121 -8.35 -2.88 -1.09
N PRO A 122 -9.58 -2.96 -1.63
CA PRO A 122 -10.43 -4.13 -1.44
C PRO A 122 -9.83 -5.41 -2.04
N VAL A 123 -9.17 -5.33 -3.21
CA VAL A 123 -8.52 -6.50 -3.83
C VAL A 123 -7.32 -6.98 -3.01
N GLY A 124 -6.51 -6.06 -2.48
CA GLY A 124 -5.40 -6.40 -1.60
C GLY A 124 -5.87 -7.05 -0.29
N ILE A 125 -6.97 -6.55 0.28
CA ILE A 125 -7.59 -7.14 1.47
C ILE A 125 -8.13 -8.54 1.15
N ALA A 126 -8.88 -8.70 0.06
CA ALA A 126 -9.42 -10.00 -0.35
C ALA A 126 -8.32 -11.03 -0.64
N ALA A 127 -7.27 -10.64 -1.36
CA ALA A 127 -6.13 -11.51 -1.64
C ALA A 127 -5.38 -11.90 -0.36
N GLY A 128 -5.23 -10.95 0.57
CA GLY A 128 -4.64 -11.21 1.87
C GLY A 128 -5.49 -12.14 2.74
N PHE A 129 -6.82 -11.95 2.74
CA PHE A 129 -7.77 -12.83 3.42
C PHE A 129 -7.72 -14.24 2.83
N LEU A 130 -7.73 -14.38 1.50
CA LEU A 130 -7.59 -15.66 0.82
C LEU A 130 -6.28 -16.36 1.16
N LEU A 131 -5.18 -15.63 1.28
CA LEU A 131 -3.89 -16.20 1.63
C LEU A 131 -3.88 -16.74 3.06
N ILE A 132 -4.43 -15.99 4.03
CA ILE A 132 -4.56 -16.47 5.42
C ILE A 132 -5.54 -17.64 5.49
N PHE A 133 -6.67 -17.55 4.79
CA PHE A 133 -7.65 -18.63 4.70
C PHE A 133 -6.99 -19.92 4.20
N LEU A 134 -6.29 -19.87 3.05
CA LEU A 134 -5.56 -21.03 2.53
C LEU A 134 -4.53 -21.55 3.53
N PHE A 135 -3.76 -20.67 4.18
CA PHE A 135 -2.72 -21.07 5.13
C PHE A 135 -3.27 -21.73 6.39
N THR A 136 -4.48 -21.36 6.81
CA THR A 136 -5.15 -21.92 7.99
C THR A 136 -5.96 -23.17 7.65
N THR A 137 -6.64 -23.19 6.49
CA THR A 137 -7.50 -24.32 6.11
C THR A 137 -6.75 -25.47 5.47
N LEU A 138 -5.63 -25.25 4.74
CA LEU A 138 -4.87 -26.35 4.11
C LEU A 138 -4.41 -27.39 5.13
N PRO A 139 -3.71 -27.00 6.22
CA PRO A 139 -3.23 -27.95 7.22
C PRO A 139 -4.38 -28.72 7.88
N SER A 140 -5.47 -28.03 8.21
CA SER A 140 -6.66 -28.65 8.81
C SER A 140 -7.33 -29.65 7.87
N LEU A 141 -7.39 -29.35 6.56
CA LEU A 141 -7.93 -30.25 5.54
C LEU A 141 -7.08 -31.51 5.38
N ILE A 142 -5.75 -31.38 5.46
CA ILE A 142 -4.81 -32.51 5.37
C ILE A 142 -4.89 -33.40 6.62
N SER A 143 -4.95 -32.79 7.81
CA SER A 143 -4.89 -33.53 9.08
C SER A 143 -6.22 -34.14 9.50
N TYR A 144 -7.33 -33.43 9.29
CA TYR A 144 -8.65 -33.81 9.83
C TYR A 144 -9.73 -34.00 8.74
N GLY A 145 -9.39 -33.76 7.46
CA GLY A 145 -10.34 -33.87 6.35
C GLY A 145 -11.48 -32.85 6.42
N ILE A 146 -12.52 -33.06 5.60
CA ILE A 146 -13.68 -32.14 5.50
C ILE A 146 -14.48 -32.08 6.81
N LYS A 147 -14.43 -33.13 7.64
CA LYS A 147 -15.13 -33.18 8.94
C LYS A 147 -14.56 -32.19 9.97
N GLY A 148 -13.32 -31.73 9.82
CA GLY A 148 -12.72 -30.70 10.66
C GLY A 148 -13.19 -29.27 10.34
N LEU A 149 -13.92 -29.07 9.24
CA LEU A 149 -14.36 -27.76 8.76
C LEU A 149 -15.74 -27.41 9.30
N SER A 150 -15.83 -27.21 10.63
CA SER A 150 -17.05 -26.73 11.29
C SER A 150 -17.04 -25.20 11.41
N VAL A 151 -18.22 -24.58 11.52
CA VAL A 151 -18.36 -23.13 11.77
C VAL A 151 -17.66 -22.73 13.07
N GLN A 152 -17.69 -23.61 14.08
CA GLN A 152 -17.04 -23.39 15.36
C GLN A 152 -15.51 -23.35 15.20
N THR A 153 -14.94 -24.34 14.52
CA THR A 153 -13.50 -24.43 14.23
C THR A 153 -13.03 -23.23 13.40
N PHE A 154 -13.84 -22.79 12.43
CA PHE A 154 -13.54 -21.60 11.65
C PHE A 154 -13.55 -20.32 12.49
N SER A 155 -14.50 -20.20 13.43
CA SER A 155 -14.53 -19.09 14.39
C SER A 155 -13.32 -19.11 15.32
N ASP A 156 -12.92 -20.28 15.80
CA ASP A 156 -11.76 -20.45 16.69
C ASP A 156 -10.45 -20.16 15.95
N ASP A 157 -10.33 -20.59 14.69
CA ASP A 157 -9.20 -20.28 13.81
C ASP A 157 -9.14 -18.78 13.48
N LEU A 158 -10.26 -18.15 13.12
CA LEU A 158 -10.34 -16.70 12.91
C LEU A 158 -9.89 -15.94 14.15
N THR A 159 -10.32 -16.40 15.33
CA THR A 159 -9.93 -15.77 16.60
C THR A 159 -8.46 -16.01 16.88
N THR A 160 -7.93 -17.20 16.63
CA THR A 160 -6.53 -17.56 16.85
C THR A 160 -5.60 -16.79 15.91
N PHE A 161 -5.89 -16.75 14.62
CA PHE A 161 -5.12 -16.08 13.58
C PHE A 161 -5.55 -14.63 13.32
N GLY A 162 -6.43 -14.07 14.15
CA GLY A 162 -6.93 -12.69 14.04
C GLY A 162 -5.81 -11.65 13.88
N TRP A 163 -4.69 -11.85 14.57
CA TRP A 163 -3.52 -10.97 14.48
C TRP A 163 -2.84 -10.98 13.09
N MET A 164 -2.91 -12.07 12.33
CA MET A 164 -2.39 -12.11 10.95
C MET A 164 -3.24 -11.24 10.02
N TYR A 165 -4.57 -11.25 10.20
CA TYR A 165 -5.48 -10.39 9.45
C TYR A 165 -5.18 -8.91 9.73
N ILE A 166 -4.89 -8.57 10.98
CA ILE A 166 -4.45 -7.23 11.42
C ILE A 166 -3.20 -6.79 10.64
N LEU A 167 -2.17 -7.63 10.57
CA LEU A 167 -0.92 -7.32 9.86
C LEU A 167 -1.12 -7.19 8.34
N VAL A 168 -1.94 -8.05 7.75
CA VAL A 168 -2.26 -7.99 6.32
C VAL A 168 -3.02 -6.71 5.97
N LEU A 169 -4.03 -6.34 6.78
CA LEU A 169 -4.75 -5.08 6.62
C LEU A 169 -3.80 -3.89 6.68
N TYR A 170 -2.93 -3.86 7.70
CA TYR A 170 -1.93 -2.80 7.83
C TYR A 170 -1.00 -2.74 6.62
N LYS A 171 -0.47 -3.88 6.16
CA LYS A 171 0.45 -3.94 5.01
C LYS A 171 -0.19 -3.42 3.73
N VAL A 172 -1.42 -3.83 3.44
CA VAL A 172 -2.16 -3.40 2.24
C VAL A 172 -2.42 -1.89 2.29
N LEU A 173 -2.89 -1.40 3.44
CA LEU A 173 -3.17 0.01 3.63
C LEU A 173 -1.90 0.87 3.55
N LYS A 174 -0.84 0.47 4.25
CA LYS A 174 0.44 1.18 4.23
C LYS A 174 0.97 1.28 2.80
N SER A 175 0.95 0.17 2.06
CA SER A 175 1.32 0.15 0.64
C SER A 175 0.43 1.08 -0.21
N TYR A 176 -0.88 1.12 0.02
CA TYR A 176 -1.79 2.01 -0.69
C TYR A 176 -1.49 3.49 -0.43
N VAL A 177 -1.30 3.87 0.84
CA VAL A 177 -0.96 5.24 1.25
C VAL A 177 0.38 5.65 0.66
N ASP A 178 1.37 4.77 0.70
CA ASP A 178 2.71 5.06 0.19
C ASP A 178 2.68 5.32 -1.33
N PHE A 179 1.92 4.52 -2.10
CA PHE A 179 1.71 4.83 -3.52
C PHE A 179 0.92 6.12 -3.73
N TYR A 180 -0.15 6.36 -2.95
CA TYR A 180 -0.96 7.56 -3.07
C TYR A 180 -0.14 8.84 -2.82
N GLU A 181 0.66 8.85 -1.77
CA GLU A 181 1.52 9.99 -1.43
C GLU A 181 2.68 10.14 -2.41
N TYR A 182 3.26 9.03 -2.92
CA TYR A 182 4.27 9.09 -3.97
C TYR A 182 3.74 9.78 -5.23
N TYR A 183 2.57 9.39 -5.74
CA TYR A 183 2.00 10.00 -6.94
C TYR A 183 1.51 11.44 -6.73
N ARG A 184 1.20 11.84 -5.49
CA ARG A 184 0.81 13.21 -5.13
C ARG A 184 2.00 14.13 -4.84
N SER A 185 3.17 13.58 -4.49
CA SER A 185 4.40 14.35 -4.25
C SER A 185 4.88 15.06 -5.51
N SER A 186 5.55 16.20 -5.36
CA SER A 186 6.12 16.94 -6.51
C SER A 186 7.26 16.15 -7.14
N GLU A 187 7.41 16.21 -8.46
CA GLU A 187 8.46 15.48 -9.18
C GLU A 187 9.87 15.87 -8.72
N ALA A 188 10.05 17.14 -8.33
CA ALA A 188 11.31 17.66 -7.77
C ALA A 188 11.71 17.02 -6.43
N SER A 189 10.76 16.42 -5.71
CA SER A 189 11.02 15.74 -4.43
C SER A 189 11.39 14.27 -4.59
N ARG A 190 11.30 13.71 -5.81
CA ARG A 190 11.50 12.29 -6.08
C ARG A 190 12.94 12.03 -6.49
N LYS A 191 13.63 11.14 -5.76
CA LYS A 191 15.01 10.74 -6.05
C LYS A 191 15.08 9.23 -6.22
N LYS A 192 15.87 8.76 -7.17
CA LYS A 192 16.22 7.34 -7.25
C LYS A 192 17.22 7.03 -6.15
N VAL A 193 17.02 5.90 -5.49
CA VAL A 193 18.02 5.32 -4.59
C VAL A 193 18.81 4.33 -5.45
N ASP A 194 20.10 4.59 -5.64
CA ASP A 194 21.03 3.74 -6.41
C ASP A 194 21.47 2.51 -5.61
#